data_AF-A0A6G0TH32-F1
#
_entry.id   AF-A0A6G0TH32-F1
#
_cell.length_a   1.000
_cell.length_b   1.000
_cell.length_c   1.000
_cell.angle_alpha   90.00
_cell.angle_beta   90.00
_cell.angle_gamma   90.00
#
_symmetry.space_group_name_H-M   'P 1'
#
loop_
_entity.id
_entity.type
_entity.pdbx_description
1 polymer ?
#
loop_
_entity_poly.entity_id
_entity_poly.type
_entity_poly.pdbx_seq_one_letter_code
_entity_poly.pdbx_strand_id
1 'polypeptide(L)'
;MNAAQLRRLSGAVTRLALLPCVAEAAAAAVAAHYILPNFSWEWGLMLGFVLSAVSPAVLVPNLLRLKHMGYGEKNGVNTLVIAASSLDDIVSISAFGVLSGIVFSTGDLTSKIVQGPEDVCIGTALGLVWGFLLIFVPPAPWANVSYTTRKGPLQNNDQNREKQAEKSVTAKRAFLLGSGGFLAVTGSQWYGYPGAGPLACIISSFVAGTGWKWREEKQNCNRPTIILSHDDVEDGAHNKSNPVEAVFECIWFGLQPILFASIGTEVKFELLKGGDIVIAGLLVLVCGLIVRLIVTSCAVWGAGLNFKEVIFINIAWLPKATVQASITFIVLYNIYIRIRSPVPIRIFHTIYAALAPVALEMARMMGTNEDLESASRLLTISVISILVTAPIGAFGIQWFGPRLLSHSDR
;
A
#
# COMPACT_ATOMS: atom_id res chain seq x y z
N MET A 1 -12.93 -3.11 1.03
CA MET A 1 -13.31 -2.31 -0.17
C MET A 1 -14.64 -2.80 -0.73
N ASN A 2 -15.48 -1.92 -1.31
CA ASN A 2 -16.73 -2.34 -1.96
C ASN A 2 -16.49 -2.64 -3.45
N ALA A 3 -16.79 -3.86 -3.89
CA ALA A 3 -16.49 -4.33 -5.24
C ALA A 3 -17.33 -3.63 -6.32
N ALA A 4 -18.59 -3.30 -6.05
CA ALA A 4 -19.46 -2.62 -7.01
C ALA A 4 -18.96 -1.19 -7.30
N GLN A 5 -18.59 -0.46 -6.25
CA GLN A 5 -18.00 0.87 -6.37
C GLN A 5 -16.65 0.83 -7.10
N LEU A 6 -15.80 -0.14 -6.78
CA LEU A 6 -14.50 -0.30 -7.42
C LEU A 6 -14.65 -0.63 -8.91
N ARG A 7 -15.59 -1.50 -9.30
CA ARG A 7 -15.84 -1.83 -10.70
C ARG A 7 -16.29 -0.61 -11.50
N ARG A 8 -17.19 0.20 -10.93
CA ARG A 8 -17.64 1.48 -11.52
C ARG A 8 -16.48 2.47 -11.69
N LEU A 9 -15.56 2.52 -10.73
CA LEU A 9 -14.46 3.49 -10.69
C LEU A 9 -13.12 2.95 -11.23
N SER A 10 -13.08 1.72 -11.74
CA SER A 10 -11.84 1.01 -12.11
C SER A 10 -10.94 1.79 -13.09
N GLY A 11 -11.52 2.44 -14.08
CA GLY A 11 -10.79 3.33 -14.99
C GLY A 11 -10.23 4.58 -14.32
N ALA A 12 -10.93 5.14 -13.33
CA ALA A 12 -10.43 6.26 -12.53
C ALA A 12 -9.32 5.81 -11.57
N VAL A 13 -9.46 4.64 -10.94
CA VAL A 13 -8.44 4.03 -10.06
C VAL A 13 -7.12 3.87 -10.83
N THR A 14 -7.18 3.29 -12.02
CA THR A 14 -5.99 3.01 -12.84
C THR A 14 -5.31 4.32 -13.30
N ARG A 15 -6.08 5.31 -13.75
CA ARG A 15 -5.54 6.63 -14.12
C ARG A 15 -4.91 7.36 -12.94
N LEU A 16 -5.57 7.33 -11.77
CA LEU A 16 -5.10 7.97 -10.54
C LEU A 16 -3.84 7.30 -9.98
N ALA A 17 -3.67 6.00 -10.17
CA ALA A 17 -2.47 5.27 -9.75
C ALA A 17 -1.27 5.50 -10.68
N LEU A 18 -1.49 5.57 -12.00
CA LEU A 18 -0.39 5.62 -12.97
C LEU A 18 0.05 7.04 -13.33
N LEU A 19 -0.89 7.91 -13.68
CA LEU A 19 -0.55 9.21 -14.28
C LEU A 19 0.17 10.14 -13.29
N PRO A 20 -0.33 10.35 -12.06
CA PRO A 20 0.35 11.22 -11.10
C PRO A 20 1.71 10.66 -10.68
N CYS A 21 1.81 9.33 -10.49
CA CYS A 21 3.04 8.65 -10.14
C CYS A 21 4.15 8.92 -11.16
N VAL A 22 3.90 8.60 -12.44
CA VAL A 22 4.89 8.76 -13.51
C VAL A 22 5.21 10.24 -13.74
N ALA A 23 4.21 11.11 -13.71
CA ALA A 23 4.42 12.54 -13.93
C ALA A 23 5.23 13.20 -12.80
N GLU A 24 4.94 12.85 -11.54
CA GLU A 24 5.73 13.31 -10.39
C GLU A 24 7.14 12.75 -10.43
N ALA A 25 7.31 11.46 -10.74
CA ALA A 25 8.63 10.85 -10.85
C ALA A 25 9.48 11.55 -11.92
N ALA A 26 8.90 11.80 -13.11
CA ALA A 26 9.57 12.52 -14.18
C ALA A 26 9.90 13.97 -13.78
N ALA A 27 8.96 14.69 -13.17
CA ALA A 27 9.17 16.06 -12.72
C ALA A 27 10.25 16.16 -11.64
N ALA A 28 10.20 15.27 -10.65
CA ALA A 28 11.20 15.19 -9.59
C ALA A 28 12.57 14.78 -10.14
N ALA A 29 12.64 13.90 -11.13
CA ALA A 29 13.89 13.52 -11.79
C ALA A 29 14.54 14.68 -12.54
N VAL A 30 13.76 15.41 -13.33
CA VAL A 30 14.20 16.62 -14.03
C VAL A 30 14.66 17.67 -13.03
N ALA A 31 13.85 17.93 -12.00
CA ALA A 31 14.20 18.86 -10.94
C ALA A 31 15.48 18.45 -10.21
N ALA A 32 15.63 17.16 -9.88
CA ALA A 32 16.82 16.63 -9.22
C ALA A 32 18.08 16.84 -10.07
N HIS A 33 18.02 16.55 -11.37
CA HIS A 33 19.16 16.72 -12.27
C HIS A 33 19.65 18.18 -12.35
N TYR A 34 18.73 19.15 -12.37
CA TYR A 34 19.08 20.57 -12.51
C TYR A 34 19.34 21.28 -11.17
N ILE A 35 18.70 20.86 -10.08
CA ILE A 35 18.81 21.51 -8.77
C ILE A 35 19.95 20.92 -7.94
N LEU A 36 20.20 19.60 -8.02
CA LEU A 36 21.27 18.95 -7.27
C LEU A 36 22.58 18.99 -8.06
N PRO A 37 23.70 19.40 -7.45
CA PRO A 37 24.96 19.54 -8.15
C PRO A 37 25.50 18.18 -8.62
N ASN A 38 25.82 18.03 -9.91
CA ASN A 38 26.37 16.79 -10.50
C ASN A 38 25.50 15.52 -10.28
N PHE A 39 24.17 15.65 -10.25
CA PHE A 39 23.28 14.50 -10.07
C PHE A 39 22.88 13.88 -11.42
N SER A 40 23.23 12.62 -11.66
CA SER A 40 22.96 11.97 -12.96
C SER A 40 21.45 11.75 -13.22
N TRP A 41 21.08 11.54 -14.49
CA TRP A 41 19.69 11.23 -14.87
C TRP A 41 19.16 9.92 -14.28
N GLU A 42 20.01 8.90 -14.16
CA GLU A 42 19.62 7.59 -13.62
C GLU A 42 19.28 7.71 -12.12
N TRP A 43 20.17 8.37 -11.37
CA TRP A 43 19.96 8.71 -9.97
C TRP A 43 18.75 9.64 -9.78
N GLY A 44 18.55 10.59 -10.69
CA GLY A 44 17.38 11.47 -10.74
C GLY A 44 16.07 10.71 -10.91
N LEU A 45 16.01 9.78 -11.88
CA LEU A 45 14.84 8.94 -12.11
C LEU A 45 14.57 7.99 -10.94
N MET A 46 15.61 7.39 -10.35
CA MET A 46 15.46 6.58 -9.13
C MET A 46 14.89 7.40 -7.98
N LEU A 47 15.44 8.60 -7.72
CA LEU A 47 14.91 9.52 -6.72
C LEU A 47 13.46 9.93 -7.04
N GLY A 48 13.15 10.16 -8.31
CA GLY A 48 11.80 10.48 -8.76
C GLY A 48 10.79 9.40 -8.39
N PHE A 49 11.07 8.13 -8.68
CA PHE A 49 10.18 7.01 -8.32
C PHE A 49 10.15 6.70 -6.82
N VAL A 50 11.23 6.97 -6.09
CA VAL A 50 11.21 6.94 -4.62
C VAL A 50 10.24 7.99 -4.09
N LEU A 51 10.32 9.22 -4.62
CA LEU A 51 9.46 10.30 -4.19
C LEU A 51 8.01 10.05 -4.63
N SER A 52 7.72 9.59 -5.84
CA SER A 52 6.34 9.50 -6.35
C SER A 52 5.40 8.58 -5.55
N ALA A 53 5.93 7.58 -4.83
CA ALA A 53 5.10 6.62 -4.11
C ALA A 53 4.22 7.27 -3.01
N VAL A 54 2.93 6.91 -2.96
CA VAL A 54 2.06 7.21 -1.80
C VAL A 54 2.46 6.34 -0.60
N SER A 55 2.10 6.74 0.62
CA SER A 55 2.12 5.82 1.77
C SER A 55 0.70 5.41 2.22
N PRO A 56 0.26 4.18 1.89
CA PRO A 56 -0.98 3.61 2.43
C PRO A 56 -0.98 3.53 3.96
N ALA A 57 0.18 3.38 4.60
CA ALA A 57 0.29 3.28 6.06
C ALA A 57 -0.20 4.55 6.79
N VAL A 58 -0.04 5.72 6.17
CA VAL A 58 -0.58 7.00 6.69
C VAL A 58 -1.98 7.24 6.16
N LEU A 59 -2.21 6.95 4.87
CA LEU A 59 -3.45 7.26 4.18
C LEU A 59 -4.63 6.37 4.62
N VAL A 60 -4.46 5.05 4.63
CA VAL A 60 -5.55 4.07 4.80
C VAL A 60 -6.24 4.17 6.16
N PRO A 61 -5.54 4.23 7.31
CA PRO A 61 -6.20 4.32 8.61
C PRO A 61 -7.07 5.58 8.73
N ASN A 62 -6.62 6.71 8.19
CA ASN A 62 -7.36 7.96 8.21
C ASN A 62 -8.62 7.90 7.33
N LEU A 63 -8.53 7.27 6.15
CA LEU A 63 -9.67 7.09 5.25
C LEU A 63 -10.68 6.06 5.78
N LEU A 64 -10.22 4.98 6.41
CA LEU A 64 -11.11 4.02 7.07
C LEU A 64 -11.85 4.69 8.23
N ARG A 65 -11.18 5.52 9.04
CA ARG A 65 -11.84 6.31 10.08
C ARG A 65 -12.91 7.24 9.51
N LEU A 66 -12.62 7.97 8.43
CA LEU A 66 -13.61 8.82 7.76
C LEU A 66 -14.78 8.02 7.20
N LYS A 67 -14.51 6.82 6.67
CA LYS A 67 -15.54 5.90 6.20
C LYS A 67 -16.43 5.41 7.35
N HIS A 68 -15.87 5.05 8.50
CA HIS A 68 -16.65 4.68 9.68
C HIS A 68 -17.53 5.83 10.20
N MET A 69 -17.08 7.07 10.00
CA MET A 69 -17.85 8.28 10.28
C MET A 69 -18.84 8.65 9.15
N GLY A 70 -19.01 7.81 8.12
CA GLY A 70 -19.97 8.05 7.04
C GLY A 70 -19.53 9.06 5.97
N TYR A 71 -18.29 9.56 5.98
CA TYR A 71 -17.81 10.54 5.00
C TYR A 71 -17.21 9.87 3.76
N GLY A 72 -17.58 10.36 2.56
CA GLY A 72 -16.96 9.96 1.28
C GLY A 72 -17.38 8.59 0.74
N GLU A 73 -18.40 7.97 1.33
CA GLU A 73 -18.90 6.65 0.91
C GLU A 73 -19.80 6.72 -0.32
N LYS A 74 -20.68 7.73 -0.43
CA LYS A 74 -21.65 7.92 -1.52
C LYS A 74 -21.00 7.92 -2.91
N ASN A 75 -19.94 8.72 -3.07
CA ASN A 75 -19.21 8.83 -4.32
C ASN A 75 -18.05 7.81 -4.43
N GLY A 76 -17.79 7.07 -3.35
CA GLY A 76 -16.76 6.02 -3.32
C GLY A 76 -15.32 6.55 -3.26
N VAL A 77 -15.12 7.80 -2.80
CA VAL A 77 -13.81 8.46 -2.75
C VAL A 77 -12.82 7.66 -1.90
N ASN A 78 -13.22 7.20 -0.70
CA ASN A 78 -12.32 6.42 0.16
C ASN A 78 -11.91 5.08 -0.51
N THR A 79 -12.85 4.40 -1.18
CA THR A 79 -12.56 3.16 -1.90
C THR A 79 -11.62 3.40 -3.08
N LEU A 80 -11.84 4.48 -3.85
CA LEU A 80 -10.99 4.88 -4.97
C LEU A 80 -9.56 5.16 -4.52
N VAL A 81 -9.41 5.98 -3.48
CA VAL A 81 -8.12 6.47 -2.97
C VAL A 81 -7.31 5.32 -2.36
N ILE A 82 -7.93 4.44 -1.55
CA ILE A 82 -7.26 3.23 -1.00
C ILE A 82 -6.83 2.27 -2.13
N ALA A 83 -7.65 2.12 -3.17
CA ALA A 83 -7.33 1.23 -4.30
C ALA A 83 -6.15 1.76 -5.10
N ALA A 84 -6.22 3.03 -5.49
CA ALA A 84 -5.22 3.64 -6.33
C ALA A 84 -3.89 3.79 -5.59
N SER A 85 -3.88 4.02 -4.26
CA SER A 85 -2.62 4.14 -3.51
C SER A 85 -1.83 2.84 -3.49
N SER A 86 -2.55 1.71 -3.45
CA SER A 86 -1.90 0.39 -3.43
C SER A 86 -1.31 0.04 -4.81
N LEU A 87 -1.97 0.44 -5.90
CA LEU A 87 -1.46 0.27 -7.27
C LEU A 87 -0.30 1.23 -7.58
N ASP A 88 -0.36 2.47 -7.08
CA ASP A 88 0.71 3.48 -7.17
C ASP A 88 2.02 2.96 -6.59
N ASP A 89 1.96 2.27 -5.44
CA ASP A 89 3.13 1.63 -4.81
C ASP A 89 3.73 0.53 -5.69
N ILE A 90 2.90 -0.31 -6.32
CA ILE A 90 3.37 -1.39 -7.19
C ILE A 90 4.12 -0.82 -8.39
N VAL A 91 3.57 0.23 -9.00
CA VAL A 91 4.18 0.92 -10.14
C VAL A 91 5.52 1.53 -9.73
N SER A 92 5.55 2.23 -8.59
CA SER A 92 6.75 2.87 -8.06
C SER A 92 7.85 1.85 -7.72
N ILE A 93 7.50 0.76 -7.02
CA ILE A 93 8.44 -0.31 -6.63
C ILE A 93 8.99 -1.04 -7.87
N SER A 94 8.13 -1.35 -8.84
CA SER A 94 8.55 -2.08 -10.05
C SER A 94 9.45 -1.19 -10.93
N ALA A 95 9.06 0.06 -11.15
CA ALA A 95 9.85 1.03 -11.93
C ALA A 95 11.20 1.31 -11.27
N PHE A 96 11.22 1.48 -9.95
CA PHE A 96 12.46 1.59 -9.19
C PHE A 96 13.32 0.32 -9.33
N GLY A 97 12.73 -0.87 -9.26
CA GLY A 97 13.44 -2.14 -9.44
C GLY A 97 14.15 -2.24 -10.79
N VAL A 98 13.49 -1.83 -11.87
CA VAL A 98 14.08 -1.75 -13.21
C VAL A 98 15.25 -0.76 -13.25
N LEU A 99 15.06 0.46 -12.74
CA LEU A 99 16.10 1.49 -12.73
C LEU A 99 17.30 1.11 -11.86
N SER A 100 17.07 0.55 -10.67
CA SER A 100 18.12 0.03 -9.80
C SER A 100 18.87 -1.11 -10.49
N GLY A 101 18.16 -1.97 -11.24
CA GLY A 101 18.77 -2.97 -12.09
C GLY A 101 19.68 -2.39 -13.16
N ILE A 102 19.30 -1.28 -13.79
CA ILE A 102 20.13 -0.59 -14.81
C ILE A 102 21.40 0.01 -14.18
N VAL A 103 21.26 0.72 -13.05
CA VAL A 103 22.39 1.37 -12.36
C VAL A 103 23.38 0.33 -11.80
N PHE A 104 22.87 -0.75 -11.20
CA PHE A 104 23.70 -1.71 -10.46
C PHE A 104 24.08 -2.98 -11.23
N SER A 105 23.42 -3.32 -12.35
CA SER A 105 23.68 -4.55 -13.11
C SER A 105 24.05 -4.28 -14.57
N THR A 106 25.12 -4.92 -15.05
CA THR A 106 25.55 -4.97 -16.46
C THR A 106 24.77 -6.04 -17.25
N GLY A 107 23.44 -6.05 -17.15
CA GLY A 107 22.56 -6.98 -17.89
C GLY A 107 22.05 -6.38 -19.21
N ASP A 108 21.48 -7.21 -20.07
CA ASP A 108 20.82 -6.75 -21.29
C ASP A 108 19.57 -5.91 -20.96
N LEU A 109 19.48 -4.69 -21.51
CA LEU A 109 18.47 -3.68 -21.19
C LEU A 109 17.05 -4.20 -21.45
N THR A 110 16.88 -5.01 -22.49
CA THR A 110 15.58 -5.60 -22.86
C THR A 110 15.06 -6.54 -21.78
N SER A 111 15.92 -7.36 -21.17
CA SER A 111 15.53 -8.27 -20.07
C SER A 111 15.05 -7.52 -18.82
N LYS A 112 15.53 -6.30 -18.61
CA LYS A 112 15.16 -5.46 -17.46
C LYS A 112 13.86 -4.70 -17.66
N ILE A 113 13.61 -4.21 -18.88
CA ILE A 113 12.34 -3.52 -19.19
C ILE A 113 11.17 -4.50 -19.16
N VAL A 114 11.37 -5.74 -19.63
CA VAL A 114 10.35 -6.79 -19.63
C VAL A 114 9.97 -7.24 -18.21
N GLN A 115 10.86 -7.07 -17.24
CA GLN A 115 10.64 -7.45 -15.83
C GLN A 115 9.44 -6.70 -15.20
N GLY A 116 9.19 -5.45 -15.59
CA GLY A 116 8.06 -4.67 -15.05
C GLY A 116 6.69 -5.27 -15.38
N PRO A 117 6.37 -5.51 -16.67
CA PRO A 117 5.16 -6.24 -17.05
C PRO A 117 5.09 -7.66 -16.47
N GLU A 118 6.22 -8.37 -16.38
CA GLU A 118 6.27 -9.71 -15.77
C GLU A 118 5.87 -9.69 -14.30
N ASP A 119 6.37 -8.73 -13.51
CA ASP A 119 5.99 -8.52 -12.09
C ASP A 119 4.46 -8.42 -11.95
N VAL A 120 3.83 -7.62 -12.80
CA VAL A 120 2.38 -7.40 -12.79
C VAL A 120 1.62 -8.68 -13.17
N CYS A 121 2.08 -9.39 -14.19
CA CYS A 121 1.46 -10.64 -14.64
C CYS A 121 1.56 -11.74 -13.57
N ILE A 122 2.74 -11.96 -13.01
CA ILE A 122 3.00 -13.00 -12.01
C ILE A 122 2.22 -12.69 -10.72
N GLY A 123 2.29 -11.45 -10.24
CA GLY A 123 1.56 -11.04 -9.04
C GLY A 123 0.05 -11.17 -9.19
N THR A 124 -0.49 -10.80 -10.36
CA THR A 124 -1.90 -10.98 -10.68
C THR A 124 -2.31 -12.45 -10.69
N ALA A 125 -1.55 -13.30 -11.39
CA ALA A 125 -1.85 -14.73 -11.46
C ALA A 125 -1.82 -15.39 -10.08
N LEU A 126 -0.75 -15.18 -9.30
CA LEU A 126 -0.61 -15.74 -7.95
C LEU A 126 -1.71 -15.23 -7.01
N GLY A 127 -2.03 -13.94 -7.06
CA GLY A 127 -3.09 -13.34 -6.27
C GLY A 127 -4.48 -13.90 -6.60
N LEU A 128 -4.81 -14.07 -7.88
CA LEU A 128 -6.07 -14.67 -8.31
C LEU A 128 -6.18 -16.13 -7.88
N VAL A 129 -5.14 -16.93 -8.08
CA VAL A 129 -5.11 -18.35 -7.72
C VAL A 129 -5.25 -18.52 -6.20
N TRP A 130 -4.43 -17.82 -5.43
CA TRP A 130 -4.47 -17.90 -3.96
C TRP A 130 -5.79 -17.35 -3.40
N GLY A 131 -6.24 -16.21 -3.92
CA GLY A 131 -7.53 -15.61 -3.54
C GLY A 131 -8.70 -16.55 -3.81
N PHE A 132 -8.73 -17.20 -4.98
CA PHE A 132 -9.76 -18.18 -5.33
C PHE A 132 -9.74 -19.39 -4.39
N LEU A 133 -8.56 -19.90 -4.03
CA LEU A 133 -8.42 -20.98 -3.04
C LEU A 133 -9.01 -20.58 -1.68
N LEU A 134 -8.73 -19.36 -1.20
CA LEU A 134 -9.23 -18.84 0.07
C LEU A 134 -10.76 -18.64 0.11
N ILE A 135 -11.44 -18.58 -1.03
CA ILE A 135 -12.90 -18.60 -1.05
C ILE A 135 -13.41 -19.90 -0.44
N PHE A 136 -12.74 -21.02 -0.70
CA PHE A 136 -13.16 -22.37 -0.26
C PHE A 136 -12.56 -22.79 1.08
N VAL A 137 -11.35 -22.34 1.40
CA VAL A 137 -10.62 -22.72 2.62
C VAL A 137 -10.51 -21.51 3.55
N PRO A 138 -10.97 -21.57 4.81
CA PRO A 138 -11.62 -22.68 5.53
C PRO A 138 -13.10 -22.81 5.15
N PRO A 139 -13.67 -24.03 5.28
CA PRO A 139 -15.10 -24.23 5.07
C PRO A 139 -15.90 -23.34 6.02
N ALA A 140 -17.06 -22.87 5.55
CA ALA A 140 -17.88 -21.94 6.30
C ALA A 140 -18.28 -22.52 7.68
N PRO A 141 -18.52 -21.70 8.71
CA PRO A 141 -18.76 -22.18 10.08
C PRO A 141 -19.86 -23.24 10.17
N TRP A 142 -20.87 -23.14 9.31
CA TRP A 142 -21.98 -24.09 9.20
C TRP A 142 -21.64 -25.45 8.58
N ALA A 143 -20.50 -25.62 7.91
CA ALA A 143 -20.03 -26.93 7.47
C ALA A 143 -19.45 -27.74 8.64
N ASN A 144 -18.92 -27.06 9.67
CA ASN A 144 -18.37 -27.68 10.88
C ASN A 144 -19.44 -27.85 11.97
N VAL A 145 -20.46 -27.01 11.96
CA VAL A 145 -21.66 -27.16 12.79
C VAL A 145 -22.69 -27.90 11.94
N SER A 146 -22.73 -29.22 12.02
CA SER A 146 -23.82 -30.01 11.42
C SER A 146 -25.15 -29.51 11.99
N TYR A 147 -25.81 -28.58 11.30
CA TYR A 147 -27.17 -28.18 11.56
C TYR A 147 -28.08 -29.33 11.15
N THR A 148 -28.23 -30.31 12.04
CA THR A 148 -29.43 -31.15 12.01
C THR A 148 -30.61 -30.20 12.09
N THR A 149 -31.45 -30.20 11.06
CA THR A 149 -32.74 -29.52 10.94
C THR A 149 -33.46 -29.45 12.30
N ARG A 150 -33.38 -28.31 13.02
CA ARG A 150 -33.98 -28.18 14.35
C ARG A 150 -35.07 -27.12 14.33
N LYS A 151 -36.31 -27.57 14.55
CA LYS A 151 -37.49 -26.74 14.85
C LYS A 151 -37.50 -26.47 16.36
N GLY A 152 -36.92 -25.37 16.85
CA GLY A 152 -36.99 -24.99 18.26
C GLY A 152 -36.14 -23.76 18.60
N PRO A 153 -36.44 -23.04 19.72
CA PRO A 153 -35.68 -21.85 20.12
C PRO A 153 -34.23 -22.18 20.51
N LEU A 154 -33.29 -21.31 20.10
CA LEU A 154 -31.86 -21.47 20.36
C LEU A 154 -31.56 -21.43 21.87
N GLN A 155 -30.94 -22.50 22.38
CA GLN A 155 -30.44 -22.54 23.76
C GLN A 155 -29.12 -21.77 23.87
N ASN A 156 -28.84 -21.17 25.04
CA ASN A 156 -27.61 -20.39 25.27
C ASN A 156 -26.31 -21.15 24.92
N ASN A 157 -26.28 -22.47 25.11
CA ASN A 157 -25.12 -23.30 24.75
C ASN A 157 -24.91 -23.42 23.22
N ASP A 158 -25.99 -23.42 22.43
CA ASP A 158 -25.90 -23.48 20.97
C ASP A 158 -25.40 -22.15 20.40
N GLN A 159 -25.88 -21.02 20.93
CA GLN A 159 -25.37 -19.68 20.59
C GLN A 159 -23.87 -19.53 20.88
N ASN A 160 -23.40 -20.08 22.00
CA ASN A 160 -21.97 -20.05 22.35
C ASN A 160 -21.12 -20.87 21.39
N ARG A 161 -21.61 -22.05 20.95
CA ARG A 161 -20.91 -22.91 19.98
C ARG A 161 -20.83 -22.27 18.59
N GLU A 162 -21.91 -21.62 18.14
CA GLU A 162 -21.92 -20.86 16.88
C GLU A 162 -20.92 -19.70 16.92
N LYS A 163 -20.97 -18.86 17.96
CA LYS A 163 -20.01 -17.76 18.14
C LYS A 163 -18.56 -18.25 18.16
N GLN A 164 -18.30 -19.40 18.80
CA GLN A 164 -16.95 -19.97 18.86
C GLN A 164 -16.50 -20.53 17.50
N ALA A 165 -17.39 -21.15 16.73
CA ALA A 165 -17.10 -21.62 15.37
C ALA A 165 -16.82 -20.44 14.43
N GLU A 166 -17.61 -19.36 14.50
CA GLU A 166 -17.41 -18.14 13.72
C GLU A 166 -16.06 -17.48 14.03
N LYS A 167 -15.70 -17.37 15.31
CA LYS A 167 -14.38 -16.86 15.73
C LYS A 167 -13.24 -17.73 15.19
N SER A 168 -13.37 -19.06 15.26
CA SER A 168 -12.36 -20.00 14.75
C SER A 168 -12.17 -19.88 13.24
N VAL A 169 -13.27 -19.80 12.47
CA VAL A 169 -13.20 -19.64 11.00
C VAL A 169 -12.59 -18.30 10.64
N THR A 170 -12.98 -17.22 11.32
CA THR A 170 -12.39 -15.89 11.13
C THR A 170 -10.90 -15.91 11.38
N ALA A 171 -10.44 -16.51 12.47
CA ALA A 171 -9.02 -16.63 12.80
C ALA A 171 -8.26 -17.43 11.73
N LYS A 172 -8.82 -18.56 11.25
CA LYS A 172 -8.20 -19.35 10.18
C LYS A 172 -8.14 -18.59 8.85
N ARG A 173 -9.19 -17.86 8.47
CA ARG A 173 -9.21 -17.00 7.27
C ARG A 173 -8.14 -15.91 7.35
N ALA A 174 -8.08 -15.22 8.49
CA ALA A 174 -7.06 -14.18 8.72
C ALA A 174 -5.64 -14.75 8.67
N PHE A 175 -5.42 -15.90 9.32
CA PHE A 175 -4.13 -16.57 9.31
C PHE A 175 -3.71 -17.01 7.90
N LEU A 176 -4.58 -17.66 7.13
CA LEU A 176 -4.28 -18.11 5.77
C LEU A 176 -4.04 -16.94 4.81
N LEU A 177 -4.82 -15.87 4.93
CA LEU A 177 -4.62 -14.66 4.13
C LEU A 177 -3.30 -13.97 4.49
N GLY A 178 -3.02 -13.81 5.79
CA GLY A 178 -1.80 -13.16 6.26
C GLY A 178 -0.52 -13.95 5.97
N SER A 179 -0.51 -15.25 6.25
CA SER A 179 0.63 -16.13 5.95
C SER A 179 0.86 -16.30 4.45
N GLY A 180 -0.19 -16.46 3.65
CA GLY A 180 -0.09 -16.51 2.20
C GLY A 180 0.43 -15.21 1.60
N GLY A 181 -0.02 -14.06 2.11
CA GLY A 181 0.52 -12.76 1.72
C GLY A 181 2.00 -12.58 2.08
N PHE A 182 2.39 -12.96 3.29
CA PHE A 182 3.79 -12.94 3.72
C PHE A 182 4.68 -13.84 2.85
N LEU A 183 4.22 -15.05 2.52
CA LEU A 183 4.91 -15.97 1.62
C LEU A 183 4.99 -15.42 0.19
N ALA A 184 3.93 -14.77 -0.31
CA ALA A 184 3.94 -14.15 -1.63
C ALA A 184 4.96 -13.00 -1.71
N VAL A 185 5.01 -12.12 -0.69
CA VAL A 185 5.99 -11.03 -0.62
C VAL A 185 7.42 -11.59 -0.54
N THR A 186 7.71 -12.43 0.44
CA THR A 186 9.07 -12.98 0.62
C THR A 186 9.50 -13.88 -0.54
N GLY A 187 8.60 -14.70 -1.08
CA GLY A 187 8.87 -15.58 -2.22
C GLY A 187 9.12 -14.81 -3.51
N SER A 188 8.34 -13.77 -3.79
CA SER A 188 8.53 -12.92 -4.99
C SER A 188 9.89 -12.23 -4.99
N GLN A 189 10.32 -11.72 -3.83
CA GLN A 189 11.64 -11.13 -3.64
C GLN A 189 12.76 -12.16 -3.84
N TRP A 190 12.56 -13.41 -3.43
CA TRP A 190 13.53 -14.48 -3.61
C TRP A 190 13.73 -14.86 -5.08
N TYR A 191 12.64 -14.90 -5.86
CA TYR A 191 12.67 -15.17 -7.30
C TYR A 191 13.13 -13.97 -8.16
N GLY A 192 13.21 -12.77 -7.57
CA GLY A 192 13.65 -11.56 -8.27
C GLY A 192 12.53 -10.76 -8.91
N TYR A 193 11.29 -10.92 -8.46
CA TYR A 193 10.10 -10.21 -8.92
C TYR A 193 9.52 -9.36 -7.79
N PRO A 194 10.16 -8.23 -7.43
CA PRO A 194 9.86 -7.52 -6.19
C PRO A 194 8.45 -6.90 -6.17
N GLY A 195 7.90 -6.55 -7.35
CA GLY A 195 6.54 -5.99 -7.48
C GLY A 195 5.43 -7.04 -7.38
N ALA A 196 5.71 -8.31 -7.72
CA ALA A 196 4.70 -9.36 -7.81
C ALA A 196 4.06 -9.72 -6.46
N GLY A 197 4.85 -9.76 -5.38
CA GLY A 197 4.38 -10.17 -4.05
C GLY A 197 3.32 -9.23 -3.46
N PRO A 198 3.59 -7.92 -3.32
CA PRO A 198 2.59 -6.96 -2.85
C PRO A 198 1.31 -6.96 -3.70
N LEU A 199 1.44 -7.07 -5.02
CA LEU A 199 0.29 -7.18 -5.93
C LEU A 199 -0.54 -8.44 -5.67
N ALA A 200 0.10 -9.59 -5.45
CA ALA A 200 -0.57 -10.83 -5.09
C ALA A 200 -1.34 -10.72 -3.76
N CYS A 201 -0.83 -9.99 -2.76
CA CYS A 201 -1.51 -9.73 -1.49
C CYS A 201 -2.81 -8.92 -1.69
N ILE A 202 -2.74 -7.85 -2.48
CA ILE A 202 -3.91 -6.99 -2.76
C ILE A 202 -4.98 -7.79 -3.51
N ILE A 203 -4.59 -8.53 -4.55
CA ILE A 203 -5.55 -9.27 -5.38
C ILE A 203 -6.15 -10.44 -4.60
N SER A 204 -5.34 -11.20 -3.86
CA SER A 204 -5.85 -12.31 -3.06
C SER A 204 -6.80 -11.85 -1.95
N SER A 205 -6.51 -10.75 -1.26
CA SER A 205 -7.40 -10.17 -0.24
C SER A 205 -8.71 -9.67 -0.83
N PHE A 206 -8.68 -9.05 -2.02
CA PHE A 206 -9.87 -8.61 -2.73
C PHE A 206 -10.73 -9.78 -3.21
N VAL A 207 -10.13 -10.79 -3.85
CA VAL A 207 -10.84 -11.99 -4.35
C VAL A 207 -11.42 -12.80 -3.18
N ALA A 208 -10.65 -13.03 -2.12
CA ALA A 208 -11.13 -13.76 -0.95
C ALA A 208 -12.27 -13.00 -0.26
N GLY A 209 -12.10 -11.69 -0.03
CA GLY A 209 -13.11 -10.85 0.63
C GLY A 209 -14.43 -10.75 -0.15
N THR A 210 -14.37 -10.68 -1.48
CA THR A 210 -15.57 -10.69 -2.34
C THR A 210 -16.22 -12.07 -2.42
N GLY A 211 -15.41 -13.14 -2.51
CA GLY A 211 -15.92 -14.51 -2.54
C GLY A 211 -16.57 -14.95 -1.23
N TRP A 212 -16.10 -14.48 -0.08
CA TRP A 212 -16.74 -14.74 1.21
C TRP A 212 -18.13 -14.10 1.30
N LYS A 213 -18.27 -12.84 0.88
CA LYS A 213 -19.57 -12.13 0.85
C LYS A 213 -20.56 -12.81 -0.09
N TRP A 214 -20.11 -13.14 -1.30
CA TRP A 214 -20.94 -13.87 -2.27
C TRP A 214 -21.47 -15.20 -1.71
N ARG A 215 -20.66 -15.93 -0.93
CA ARG A 215 -21.06 -17.18 -0.30
C ARG A 215 -22.09 -16.96 0.81
N GLU A 216 -21.91 -15.93 1.63
CA GLU A 216 -22.86 -15.56 2.69
C GLU A 216 -24.23 -15.15 2.10
N GLU A 217 -24.25 -14.36 1.03
CA GLU A 217 -25.47 -13.98 0.32
C GLU A 217 -26.22 -15.19 -0.24
N LYS A 218 -25.52 -16.09 -0.95
CA LYS A 218 -26.12 -17.31 -1.53
C LYS A 218 -26.68 -18.25 -0.47
N GLN A 219 -26.12 -18.24 0.73
CA GLN A 219 -26.63 -19.00 1.86
C GLN A 219 -27.94 -18.39 2.42
N ASN A 220 -28.00 -17.07 2.58
CA ASN A 220 -29.20 -16.38 3.05
C ASN A 220 -30.39 -16.58 2.09
N CYS A 221 -30.15 -16.62 0.78
CA CYS A 221 -31.19 -16.93 -0.20
C CYS A 221 -31.72 -18.38 -0.10
N ASN A 222 -30.88 -19.34 0.30
CA ASN A 222 -31.25 -20.75 0.43
C ASN A 222 -31.85 -21.12 1.81
N ARG A 223 -31.83 -20.21 2.79
CA ARG A 223 -32.54 -20.35 4.08
C ARG A 223 -33.60 -19.24 4.18
N PRO A 224 -34.85 -19.46 3.76
CA PRO A 224 -35.92 -18.54 4.10
C PRO A 224 -36.13 -18.62 5.61
N THR A 225 -35.59 -17.64 6.33
CA THR A 225 -35.83 -17.46 7.75
C THR A 225 -37.32 -17.14 7.92
N ILE A 226 -38.14 -18.14 8.25
CA ILE A 226 -39.48 -17.92 8.78
C ILE A 226 -39.28 -17.38 10.19
N ILE A 227 -39.12 -16.06 10.32
CA ILE A 227 -39.41 -15.33 11.56
C ILE A 227 -40.58 -14.41 11.21
N LEU A 228 -41.79 -14.95 11.40
CA LEU A 228 -42.98 -14.17 11.66
C LEU A 228 -42.85 -13.60 13.07
N SER A 229 -42.45 -12.33 13.19
CA SER A 229 -42.93 -11.41 14.23
C SER A 229 -42.29 -10.03 14.04
N HIS A 230 -43.10 -9.13 13.48
CA HIS A 230 -43.37 -7.75 13.90
C HIS A 230 -42.23 -6.88 14.45
N ASP A 231 -42.04 -5.75 13.76
CA ASP A 231 -41.48 -4.48 14.22
C ASP A 231 -40.29 -4.55 15.17
N ASP A 232 -39.08 -4.60 14.61
CA ASP A 232 -37.93 -3.87 15.16
C ASP A 232 -36.82 -3.81 14.09
N VAL A 233 -36.60 -2.58 13.60
CA VAL A 233 -35.38 -2.11 12.93
C VAL A 233 -35.16 -2.55 11.47
N GLU A 234 -35.78 -1.78 10.56
CA GLU A 234 -35.35 -1.62 9.16
C GLU A 234 -34.05 -0.79 9.00
N ASP A 235 -33.34 -0.49 10.08
CA ASP A 235 -32.10 0.30 10.05
C ASP A 235 -30.86 -0.57 10.34
N GLY A 236 -30.14 -1.01 9.29
CA GLY A 236 -28.79 -1.56 9.54
C GLY A 236 -28.17 -2.50 8.51
N ALA A 237 -28.70 -2.61 7.28
CA ALA A 237 -28.02 -3.35 6.20
C ALA A 237 -26.74 -2.65 5.70
N HIS A 238 -26.39 -1.48 6.26
CA HIS A 238 -25.18 -0.75 5.95
C HIS A 238 -24.05 -1.09 6.93
N ASN A 239 -23.04 -1.79 6.40
CA ASN A 239 -21.67 -1.81 6.90
C ASN A 239 -21.37 -2.68 8.14
N LYS A 240 -21.82 -3.95 8.16
CA LYS A 240 -21.18 -4.94 9.04
C LYS A 240 -19.74 -5.16 8.54
N SER A 241 -18.76 -4.61 9.27
CA SER A 241 -17.34 -4.75 8.93
C SER A 241 -16.95 -6.22 8.87
N ASN A 242 -16.11 -6.59 7.90
CA ASN A 242 -15.70 -7.99 7.76
C ASN A 242 -14.95 -8.40 9.04
N PRO A 243 -15.29 -9.52 9.70
CA PRO A 243 -14.64 -9.90 10.96
C PRO A 243 -13.13 -10.17 10.78
N VAL A 244 -12.71 -10.53 9.56
CA VAL A 244 -11.30 -10.67 9.19
C VAL A 244 -10.57 -9.32 9.14
N GLU A 245 -11.24 -8.26 8.71
CA GLU A 245 -10.69 -6.89 8.66
C GLU A 245 -10.34 -6.41 10.07
N ALA A 246 -11.22 -6.67 11.05
CA ALA A 246 -10.96 -6.34 12.46
C ALA A 246 -9.71 -7.05 13.04
N VAL A 247 -9.41 -8.27 12.61
CA VAL A 247 -8.18 -8.98 13.02
C VAL A 247 -6.95 -8.25 12.49
N PHE A 248 -6.94 -7.85 11.22
CA PHE A 248 -5.83 -7.10 10.63
C PHE A 248 -5.70 -5.69 11.22
N GLU A 249 -6.81 -5.01 11.55
CA GLU A 249 -6.78 -3.74 12.26
C GLU A 249 -6.14 -3.86 13.64
N CYS A 250 -6.46 -4.94 14.37
CA CYS A 250 -5.85 -5.22 15.68
C CYS A 250 -4.34 -5.50 15.56
N ILE A 251 -3.92 -6.29 14.57
CA ILE A 251 -2.49 -6.53 14.30
C ILE A 251 -1.80 -5.21 13.91
N TRP A 252 -2.43 -4.43 13.03
CA TRP A 252 -1.91 -3.14 12.56
C TRP A 252 -1.75 -2.14 13.71
N PHE A 253 -2.66 -2.11 14.68
CA PHE A 253 -2.54 -1.27 15.87
C PHE A 253 -1.23 -1.53 16.64
N GLY A 254 -0.78 -2.80 16.69
CA GLY A 254 0.52 -3.16 17.28
C GLY A 254 1.72 -2.86 16.38
N LEU A 255 1.61 -3.13 15.07
CA LEU A 255 2.71 -2.95 14.12
C LEU A 255 2.96 -1.48 13.74
N GLN A 256 1.92 -0.64 13.73
CA GLN A 256 2.00 0.75 13.29
C GLN A 256 3.01 1.57 14.11
N PRO A 257 2.98 1.59 15.46
CA PRO A 257 3.99 2.30 16.25
C PRO A 257 5.41 1.78 16.02
N ILE A 258 5.57 0.45 15.86
CA ILE A 258 6.88 -0.18 15.63
C ILE A 258 7.46 0.27 14.28
N LEU A 259 6.64 0.30 13.23
CA LEU A 259 7.04 0.77 11.90
C LEU A 259 7.49 2.23 11.94
N PHE A 260 6.70 3.14 12.53
CA PHE A 260 7.07 4.55 12.60
C PHE A 260 8.25 4.82 13.53
N ALA A 261 8.37 4.07 14.64
CA ALA A 261 9.56 4.14 15.49
C ALA A 261 10.82 3.70 14.74
N SER A 262 10.73 2.63 13.96
CA SER A 262 11.85 2.13 13.14
C SER A 262 12.28 3.17 12.10
N ILE A 263 11.32 3.73 11.35
CA ILE A 263 11.59 4.83 10.40
C ILE A 263 12.24 6.02 11.13
N GLY A 264 11.77 6.36 12.33
CA GLY A 264 12.32 7.45 13.14
C GLY A 264 13.77 7.21 13.57
N THR A 265 14.14 5.98 13.93
CA THR A 265 15.53 5.63 14.30
C THR A 265 16.51 5.70 13.13
N GLU A 266 16.02 5.60 11.91
CA GLU A 266 16.85 5.66 10.70
C GLU A 266 17.20 7.09 10.27
N VAL A 267 16.50 8.10 10.79
CA VAL A 267 16.74 9.51 10.49
C VAL A 267 18.04 9.98 11.17
N LYS A 268 19.18 9.87 10.46
CA LYS A 268 20.44 10.49 10.90
C LYS A 268 20.40 11.99 10.64
N PHE A 269 20.20 12.80 11.68
CA PHE A 269 20.28 14.27 11.61
C PHE A 269 21.64 14.80 11.15
N GLU A 270 22.69 13.98 11.22
CA GLU A 270 24.00 14.34 10.67
C GLU A 270 24.00 14.48 9.14
N LEU A 271 23.13 13.74 8.44
CA LEU A 271 22.92 13.86 7.00
C LEU A 271 22.18 15.15 6.61
N LEU A 272 21.48 15.76 7.57
CA LEU A 272 20.72 17.01 7.41
C LEU A 272 21.56 18.26 7.70
N LYS A 273 22.84 18.14 8.10
CA LYS A 273 23.70 19.30 8.40
C LYS A 273 24.09 20.12 7.17
N GLY A 274 23.97 19.59 5.96
CA GLY A 274 24.18 20.32 4.71
C GLY A 274 22.95 21.14 4.33
N GLY A 275 22.82 22.36 4.87
CA GLY A 275 21.65 23.22 4.65
C GLY A 275 21.27 23.40 3.17
N ASP A 276 22.26 23.52 2.29
CA ASP A 276 22.05 23.68 0.84
C ASP A 276 21.39 22.45 0.21
N ILE A 277 21.77 21.24 0.63
CA ILE A 277 21.20 19.98 0.12
C ILE A 277 19.77 19.80 0.63
N VAL A 278 19.49 20.22 1.87
CA VAL A 278 18.14 20.16 2.46
C VAL A 278 17.19 21.08 1.69
N ILE A 279 17.62 22.31 1.39
CA ILE A 279 16.83 23.27 0.62
C ILE A 279 16.63 22.77 -0.82
N ALA A 280 17.69 22.30 -1.48
CA ALA A 280 17.61 21.70 -2.81
C ALA A 280 16.63 20.52 -2.84
N GLY A 281 16.70 19.62 -1.85
CA GLY A 281 15.79 18.49 -1.70
C GLY A 281 14.33 18.89 -1.51
N LEU A 282 14.09 19.93 -0.70
CA LEU A 282 12.75 20.49 -0.51
C LEU A 282 12.21 21.09 -1.81
N LEU A 283 13.04 21.78 -2.60
CA LEU A 283 12.64 22.32 -3.90
C LEU A 283 12.29 21.22 -4.90
N VAL A 284 13.08 20.15 -4.96
CA VAL A 284 12.78 18.96 -5.79
C VAL A 284 11.43 18.36 -5.39
N LEU A 285 11.20 18.19 -4.08
CA LEU A 285 9.94 17.67 -3.54
C LEU A 285 8.75 18.55 -3.91
N VAL A 286 8.87 19.87 -3.74
CA VAL A 286 7.79 20.82 -4.07
C VAL A 286 7.49 20.81 -5.56
N CYS A 287 8.52 20.77 -6.42
CA CYS A 287 8.33 20.70 -7.87
C CYS A 287 7.54 19.43 -8.28
N GLY A 288 7.95 18.26 -7.76
CA GLY A 288 7.24 17.01 -7.99
C GLY A 288 5.79 17.05 -7.48
N LEU A 289 5.58 17.57 -6.27
CA LEU A 289 4.24 17.70 -5.67
C LEU A 289 3.32 18.63 -6.46
N ILE A 290 3.82 19.74 -7.02
CA ILE A 290 3.01 20.64 -7.86
C ILE A 290 2.49 19.90 -9.10
N VAL A 291 3.38 19.18 -9.79
CA VAL A 291 2.98 18.37 -10.96
C VAL A 291 2.01 17.27 -10.55
N ARG A 292 2.25 16.60 -9.41
CA ARG A 292 1.34 15.60 -8.84
C ARG A 292 -0.06 16.16 -8.63
N LEU A 293 -0.20 17.35 -8.04
CA LEU A 293 -1.50 17.97 -7.77
C LEU A 293 -2.27 18.29 -9.06
N ILE A 294 -1.57 18.78 -10.08
CA ILE A 294 -2.15 19.08 -11.39
C ILE A 294 -2.63 17.79 -12.06
N VAL A 295 -1.74 16.80 -12.18
CA VAL A 295 -2.02 15.55 -12.88
C VAL A 295 -3.05 14.70 -12.13
N THR A 296 -3.05 14.70 -10.80
CA THR A 296 -4.08 14.05 -9.98
C THR A 296 -5.46 14.63 -10.27
N SER A 297 -5.57 15.96 -10.31
CA SER A 297 -6.81 16.66 -10.63
C SER A 297 -7.32 16.31 -12.04
N CYS A 298 -6.41 16.21 -13.02
CA CYS A 298 -6.74 15.77 -14.38
C CYS A 298 -7.12 14.27 -14.44
N ALA A 299 -6.45 13.41 -13.69
CA ALA A 299 -6.65 11.95 -13.72
C ALA A 299 -8.04 11.54 -13.21
N VAL A 300 -8.59 12.30 -12.27
CA VAL A 300 -9.93 12.08 -11.72
C VAL A 300 -11.03 12.81 -12.50
N TRP A 301 -10.67 13.64 -13.50
CA TRP A 301 -11.64 14.29 -14.37
C TRP A 301 -12.46 13.23 -15.12
N GLY A 302 -13.79 13.30 -14.96
CA GLY A 302 -14.73 12.33 -15.52
C GLY A 302 -15.08 11.14 -14.61
N ALA A 303 -14.57 11.09 -13.38
CA ALA A 303 -14.98 10.09 -12.39
C ALA A 303 -16.34 10.40 -11.71
N GLY A 304 -17.00 11.51 -12.08
CA GLY A 304 -18.25 11.97 -11.46
C GLY A 304 -18.08 12.56 -10.07
N LEU A 305 -16.87 13.02 -9.72
CA LEU A 305 -16.54 13.59 -8.42
C LEU A 305 -16.71 15.11 -8.38
N ASN A 306 -17.08 15.63 -7.22
CA ASN A 306 -17.18 17.07 -6.99
C ASN A 306 -15.81 17.73 -6.83
N PHE A 307 -15.70 19.02 -7.13
CA PHE A 307 -14.45 19.79 -6.96
C PHE A 307 -13.87 19.69 -5.54
N LYS A 308 -14.74 19.70 -4.51
CA LYS A 308 -14.33 19.50 -3.11
C LYS A 308 -13.68 18.13 -2.88
N GLU A 309 -14.20 17.09 -3.52
CA GLU A 309 -13.65 15.73 -3.43
C GLU A 309 -12.33 15.62 -4.18
N VAL A 310 -12.18 16.30 -5.32
CA VAL A 310 -10.90 16.38 -6.05
C VAL A 310 -9.82 17.04 -5.18
N ILE A 311 -10.15 18.13 -4.48
CA ILE A 311 -9.23 18.76 -3.51
C ILE A 311 -8.89 17.77 -2.39
N PHE A 312 -9.88 17.05 -1.87
CA PHE A 312 -9.63 16.05 -0.84
C PHE A 312 -8.70 14.93 -1.33
N ILE A 313 -8.89 14.42 -2.54
CA ILE A 313 -8.02 13.40 -3.15
C ILE A 313 -6.59 13.92 -3.22
N ASN A 314 -6.39 15.16 -3.67
CA ASN A 314 -5.07 15.78 -3.72
C ASN A 314 -4.38 15.83 -2.35
N ILE A 315 -5.12 16.23 -1.30
CA ILE A 315 -4.60 16.25 0.08
C ILE A 315 -4.28 14.83 0.56
N ALA A 316 -5.16 13.87 0.26
CA ALA A 316 -4.97 12.48 0.61
C ALA A 316 -3.77 11.85 -0.13
N TRP A 317 -3.42 12.34 -1.33
CA TRP A 317 -2.28 11.87 -2.13
C TRP A 317 -0.92 12.46 -1.68
N LEU A 318 -0.87 13.35 -0.69
CA LEU A 318 0.39 13.96 -0.21
C LEU A 318 1.32 13.06 0.64
N PRO A 319 0.83 12.21 1.57
CA PRO A 319 1.68 11.54 2.54
C PRO A 319 2.70 10.58 1.90
N LYS A 320 3.98 10.76 2.23
CA LYS A 320 5.11 9.87 1.88
C LYS A 320 5.71 9.31 3.18
N ALA A 321 5.94 8.00 3.26
CA ALA A 321 6.49 7.37 4.47
C ALA A 321 7.18 6.01 4.18
N THR A 322 6.44 4.91 4.29
CA THR A 322 7.01 3.56 4.40
C THR A 322 7.67 3.07 3.11
N VAL A 323 7.12 3.44 1.95
CA VAL A 323 7.67 3.03 0.64
C VAL A 323 9.00 3.72 0.38
N GLN A 324 9.10 5.01 0.70
CA GLN A 324 10.33 5.80 0.60
C GLN A 324 11.45 5.19 1.44
N ALA A 325 11.16 4.86 2.70
CA ALA A 325 12.14 4.23 3.60
C ALA A 325 12.62 2.89 3.03
N SER A 326 11.68 2.05 2.60
CA SER A 326 11.98 0.70 2.09
C SER A 326 12.81 0.73 0.80
N ILE A 327 12.40 1.55 -0.19
CA ILE A 327 13.07 1.63 -1.49
C ILE A 327 14.47 2.25 -1.34
N THR A 328 14.57 3.36 -0.59
CA THR A 328 15.84 4.03 -0.32
C THR A 328 16.85 3.09 0.32
N PHE A 329 16.38 2.22 1.22
CA PHE A 329 17.24 1.22 1.82
C PHE A 329 17.84 0.26 0.78
N ILE A 330 17.02 -0.23 -0.15
CA ILE A 330 17.47 -1.19 -1.18
C ILE A 330 18.61 -0.60 -2.01
N VAL A 331 18.54 0.69 -2.37
CA VAL A 331 19.64 1.41 -3.05
C VAL A 331 20.94 1.28 -2.27
N LEU A 332 20.88 1.61 -0.98
CA LEU A 332 22.03 1.68 -0.11
C LEU A 332 22.68 0.30 0.06
N TYR A 333 21.85 -0.74 0.16
CA TYR A 333 22.29 -2.11 0.21
C TYR A 333 22.95 -2.57 -1.10
N ASN A 334 22.39 -2.20 -2.26
CA ASN A 334 22.97 -2.50 -3.56
C ASN A 334 24.35 -1.85 -3.73
N ILE A 335 24.54 -0.62 -3.25
CA ILE A 335 25.86 0.02 -3.18
C ILE A 335 26.81 -0.77 -2.27
N TYR A 336 26.35 -1.14 -1.07
CA TYR A 336 27.18 -1.88 -0.13
C TYR A 336 27.67 -3.22 -0.71
N ILE A 337 26.80 -3.99 -1.37
CA ILE A 337 27.20 -5.22 -2.07
C ILE A 337 28.16 -4.90 -3.21
N ARG A 338 27.91 -3.85 -4.00
CA ARG A 338 28.78 -3.52 -5.13
C ARG A 338 30.21 -3.17 -4.68
N ILE A 339 30.34 -2.53 -3.53
CA ILE A 339 31.64 -2.21 -2.91
C ILE A 339 32.30 -3.46 -2.30
N ARG A 340 31.51 -4.41 -1.77
CA ARG A 340 32.02 -5.63 -1.14
C ARG A 340 31.89 -6.85 -2.06
N SER A 341 32.99 -7.29 -2.66
CA SER A 341 33.08 -8.54 -3.44
C SER A 341 32.39 -9.74 -2.75
N PRO A 342 31.87 -10.72 -3.52
CA PRO A 342 30.54 -11.28 -3.31
C PRO A 342 30.54 -12.32 -2.19
N VAL A 343 29.82 -12.03 -1.11
CA VAL A 343 29.32 -13.10 -0.25
C VAL A 343 27.85 -13.29 -0.60
N PRO A 344 27.46 -14.42 -1.21
CA PRO A 344 26.11 -14.64 -1.69
C PRO A 344 25.22 -15.01 -0.50
N ILE A 345 24.79 -14.04 0.29
CA ILE A 345 23.78 -14.29 1.31
C ILE A 345 22.53 -13.49 0.98
N ARG A 346 21.81 -13.98 -0.03
CA ARG A 346 20.49 -13.46 -0.43
C ARG A 346 19.45 -13.49 0.71
N ILE A 347 19.67 -14.32 1.74
CA ILE A 347 18.83 -14.46 2.95
C ILE A 347 18.83 -13.17 3.80
N PHE A 348 19.82 -12.31 3.61
CA PHE A 348 20.04 -11.13 4.42
C PHE A 348 19.49 -9.82 3.81
N HIS A 349 18.94 -9.85 2.59
CA HIS A 349 18.35 -8.67 1.92
C HIS A 349 17.31 -7.95 2.80
N THR A 350 16.44 -8.69 3.49
CA THR A 350 15.30 -8.11 4.23
C THR A 350 15.66 -7.69 5.66
N ILE A 351 16.68 -8.31 6.26
CA ILE A 351 17.12 -7.99 7.64
C ILE A 351 18.15 -6.87 7.62
N TYR A 352 19.11 -6.89 6.67
CA TYR A 352 19.99 -5.75 6.48
C TYR A 352 19.22 -4.53 5.99
N ALA A 353 18.16 -4.73 5.18
CA ALA A 353 16.84 -4.09 5.33
C ALA A 353 16.70 -2.88 6.26
N ALA A 354 16.81 -3.22 7.53
CA ALA A 354 16.50 -2.37 8.67
C ALA A 354 17.76 -1.76 9.32
N LEU A 355 18.93 -1.97 8.71
CA LEU A 355 20.24 -1.53 9.18
C LEU A 355 20.85 -0.49 8.22
N ALA A 356 20.02 0.34 7.57
CA ALA A 356 20.45 1.45 6.70
C ALA A 356 21.61 2.27 7.29
N PRO A 357 21.55 2.67 8.58
CA PRO A 357 22.61 3.41 9.22
C PRO A 357 23.98 2.72 9.12
N VAL A 358 23.99 1.40 9.23
CA VAL A 358 25.18 0.54 9.24
C VAL A 358 25.66 0.27 7.82
N ALA A 359 24.75 0.00 6.88
CA ALA A 359 25.09 -0.18 5.47
C ALA A 359 25.72 1.10 4.88
N LEU A 360 25.20 2.28 5.22
CA LEU A 360 25.76 3.57 4.81
C LEU A 360 27.13 3.80 5.44
N GLU A 361 27.28 3.52 6.74
CA GLU A 361 28.55 3.72 7.45
C GLU A 361 29.64 2.78 6.92
N MET A 362 29.29 1.53 6.65
CA MET A 362 30.23 0.56 6.07
C MET A 362 30.57 0.89 4.61
N ALA A 363 29.62 1.39 3.83
CA ALA A 363 29.88 1.85 2.45
C ALA A 363 30.79 3.10 2.43
N ARG A 364 30.61 4.03 3.38
CA ARG A 364 31.49 5.19 3.59
C ARG A 364 32.94 4.83 3.86
N MET A 365 33.18 3.72 4.54
CA MET A 365 34.54 3.28 4.85
C MET A 365 35.24 2.55 3.69
N MET A 366 34.55 2.22 2.59
CA MET A 366 35.09 1.31 1.55
C MET A 366 34.91 1.75 0.08
N GLY A 367 34.12 2.78 -0.24
CA GLY A 367 33.67 3.07 -1.62
C GLY A 367 34.31 4.28 -2.34
N THR A 368 34.11 4.32 -3.68
CA THR A 368 34.25 5.49 -4.56
C THR A 368 33.26 6.59 -4.18
N ASN A 369 33.69 7.86 -4.20
CA ASN A 369 32.92 8.97 -3.61
C ASN A 369 31.57 9.29 -4.30
N GLU A 370 31.42 9.07 -5.61
CA GLU A 370 30.28 9.61 -6.39
C GLU A 370 28.94 8.87 -6.17
N ASP A 371 28.93 7.54 -6.24
CA ASP A 371 27.71 6.73 -6.01
C ASP A 371 27.21 6.88 -4.57
N LEU A 372 28.16 6.92 -3.64
CA LEU A 372 27.87 7.08 -2.23
C LEU A 372 27.33 8.48 -1.91
N GLU A 373 27.86 9.52 -2.55
CA GLU A 373 27.33 10.87 -2.42
C GLU A 373 25.91 10.96 -3.00
N SER A 374 25.67 10.34 -4.16
CA SER A 374 24.35 10.31 -4.80
C SER A 374 23.32 9.59 -3.94
N ALA A 375 23.67 8.43 -3.39
CA ALA A 375 22.80 7.69 -2.48
C ALA A 375 22.59 8.38 -1.14
N SER A 376 23.62 9.05 -0.60
CA SER A 376 23.49 9.89 0.59
C SER A 376 22.49 11.01 0.35
N ARG A 377 22.54 11.68 -0.80
CA ARG A 377 21.57 12.73 -1.17
C ARG A 377 20.17 12.15 -1.36
N LEU A 378 20.04 11.02 -2.05
CA LEU A 378 18.76 10.31 -2.22
C LEU A 378 18.12 10.00 -0.85
N LEU A 379 18.92 9.50 0.10
CA LEU A 379 18.47 9.21 1.47
C LEU A 379 18.03 10.49 2.20
N THR A 380 18.83 11.55 2.15
CA THR A 380 18.49 12.83 2.80
C THR A 380 17.16 13.38 2.26
N ILE A 381 16.98 13.39 0.94
CA ILE A 381 15.76 13.93 0.31
C ILE A 381 14.54 13.06 0.65
N SER A 382 14.70 11.74 0.67
CA SER A 382 13.64 10.81 1.05
C SER A 382 13.21 11.03 2.50
N VAL A 383 14.17 11.18 3.42
CA VAL A 383 13.89 11.47 4.83
C VAL A 383 13.17 12.81 5.01
N ILE A 384 13.63 13.88 4.34
CA ILE A 384 12.95 15.19 4.37
C ILE A 384 11.51 15.07 3.88
N SER A 385 11.32 14.35 2.78
CA SER A 385 10.00 14.10 2.21
C SER A 385 9.06 13.40 3.20
N ILE A 386 9.55 12.40 3.94
CA ILE A 386 8.78 11.71 4.98
C ILE A 386 8.41 12.68 6.11
N LEU A 387 9.39 13.41 6.64
CA LEU A 387 9.21 14.33 7.77
C LEU A 387 8.22 15.46 7.45
N VAL A 388 8.23 15.95 6.22
CA VAL A 388 7.34 17.05 5.79
C VAL A 388 5.95 16.52 5.43
N THR A 389 5.87 15.52 4.55
CA THR A 389 4.58 15.18 3.93
C THR A 389 3.72 14.22 4.76
N ALA A 390 4.30 13.33 5.58
CA ALA A 390 3.50 12.40 6.38
C ALA A 390 2.62 13.14 7.41
N PRO A 391 3.15 14.09 8.22
CA PRO A 391 2.32 14.84 9.16
C PRO A 391 1.33 15.76 8.46
N ILE A 392 1.75 16.46 7.39
CA ILE A 392 0.89 17.36 6.63
C ILE A 392 -0.29 16.59 6.01
N GLY A 393 -0.01 15.44 5.40
CA GLY A 393 -1.03 14.60 4.79
C GLY A 393 -1.97 13.98 5.82
N ALA A 394 -1.44 13.45 6.93
CA ALA A 394 -2.26 12.92 8.02
C ALA A 394 -3.21 13.98 8.60
N PHE A 395 -2.67 15.14 8.99
CA PHE A 395 -3.46 16.25 9.51
C PHE A 395 -4.46 16.76 8.47
N GLY A 396 -4.02 16.89 7.22
CA GLY A 396 -4.85 17.32 6.10
C GLY A 396 -6.06 16.42 5.89
N ILE A 397 -5.89 15.09 5.86
CA ILE A 397 -7.00 14.14 5.70
C ILE A 397 -7.98 14.27 6.86
N GLN A 398 -7.50 14.32 8.10
CA GLN A 398 -8.36 14.40 9.28
C GLN A 398 -9.15 15.70 9.36
N TRP A 399 -8.53 16.82 8.99
CA TRP A 399 -9.12 18.15 9.10
C TRP A 399 -10.05 18.48 7.93
N PHE A 400 -9.64 18.16 6.70
CA PHE A 400 -10.41 18.48 5.50
C PHE A 400 -11.43 17.40 5.13
N GLY A 401 -11.26 16.15 5.58
CA GLY A 401 -12.21 15.05 5.32
C GLY A 401 -13.66 15.42 5.65
N PRO A 402 -13.99 15.81 6.90
CA PRO A 402 -15.36 16.17 7.28
C PRO A 402 -15.91 17.42 6.59
N ARG A 403 -15.04 18.28 6.04
CA ARG A 403 -15.43 19.56 5.40
C ARG A 403 -15.61 19.46 3.89
N LEU A 404 -14.87 18.57 3.25
CA LEU A 404 -14.85 18.42 1.79
C LEU A 404 -15.67 17.24 1.29
N LEU A 405 -15.77 16.16 2.08
CA LEU A 405 -16.51 14.97 1.72
C LEU A 405 -17.99 15.07 2.09
N SER A 406 -18.86 14.48 1.27
CA SER A 406 -20.28 14.31 1.60
C SER A 406 -20.45 13.24 2.69
N HIS A 407 -21.31 13.52 3.67
CA HIS A 407 -21.78 12.52 4.63
C HIS A 407 -22.81 11.59 3.97
N SER A 408 -22.86 10.32 4.37
CA SER A 408 -23.78 9.33 3.78
C SER A 408 -25.26 9.69 3.93
N ASP A 409 -25.61 10.45 4.97
CA ASP A 409 -26.98 10.86 5.29
C ASP A 409 -27.43 12.15 4.56
N ARG A 410 -26.58 12.75 3.71
CA ARG A 410 -26.86 13.99 2.95
C ARG A 410 -26.47 13.81 1.48
#